data_AF-A0A257KX59-F1
#
_entry.id   AF-A0A257KX59-F1
#
_cell.length_a   1.000
_cell.length_b   1.000
_cell.length_c   1.000
_cell.angle_alpha   90.00
_cell.angle_beta   90.00
_cell.angle_gamma   90.00
#
_symmetry.space_group_name_H-M   'P 1'
#
loop_
_entity.id
_entity.type
_entity.pdbx_description
1 polymer ?
#
loop_
_entity_poly.entity_id
_entity_poly.type
_entity_poly.pdbx_seq_one_letter_code
_entity_poly.pdbx_strand_id
1 'polypeptide(L)' 'MTKKMMTADQLIYLVHQELSARDVIARSHPSCAIVPDGDSWSILMSPRDRRRFPEETKEINQMQTRLRRTYQLVN' A
#
# COMPACT_ATOMS: atom_id res chain seq x y z
N MET A 1 13.80 -13.55 8.90
CA MET A 1 13.06 -12.59 9.74
C MET A 1 11.62 -13.04 9.81
N THR A 2 11.07 -13.23 11.01
CA THR A 2 9.64 -13.51 11.20
C THR A 2 8.86 -12.24 10.90
N LYS A 3 7.85 -12.32 10.02
CA LYS A 3 6.98 -11.18 9.73
C LYS A 3 6.14 -10.84 10.96
N LYS A 4 5.83 -9.56 11.14
CA LYS A 4 4.87 -9.10 12.15
C LYS A 4 3.46 -9.39 11.65
N MET A 5 2.68 -10.08 12.47
CA MET A 5 1.27 -10.35 12.18
C MET A 5 0.45 -9.08 12.43
N MET A 6 -0.49 -8.78 11.54
CA MET A 6 -1.40 -7.65 11.65
C MET A 6 -2.80 -8.03 11.16
N THR A 7 -3.84 -7.43 11.72
CA THR A 7 -5.19 -7.56 11.16
C THR A 7 -5.33 -6.70 9.89
N ALA A 8 -6.36 -6.98 9.09
CA ALA A 8 -6.66 -6.19 7.89
C ALA A 8 -6.84 -4.69 8.21
N ASP A 9 -7.57 -4.36 9.28
CA ASP A 9 -7.81 -2.98 9.70
C ASP A 9 -6.51 -2.25 10.08
N GLN A 10 -5.64 -2.92 10.83
CA GLN A 10 -4.35 -2.37 11.21
C GLN A 10 -3.47 -2.12 9.98
N LEU A 11 -3.48 -3.05 9.03
CA LEU A 11 -2.74 -2.91 7.78
C LEU A 11 -3.28 -1.74 6.96
N ILE A 12 -4.60 -1.65 6.78
CA ILE A 12 -5.24 -0.57 6.04
C ILE A 12 -4.87 0.78 6.66
N TYR A 13 -4.97 0.90 7.98
CA TYR A 13 -4.56 2.10 8.71
C TYR A 13 -3.09 2.45 8.47
N LEU A 14 -2.18 1.49 8.60
CA LEU A 14 -0.76 1.68 8.38
C LEU A 14 -0.46 2.15 6.95
N VAL A 15 -1.07 1.51 5.96
CA VAL A 15 -0.87 1.88 4.55
C VAL A 15 -1.37 3.30 4.30
N HIS A 16 -2.52 3.69 4.85
CA HIS A 16 -2.99 5.08 4.76
C HIS A 16 -2.02 6.08 5.39
N GLN A 17 -1.47 5.79 6.58
CA GLN A 17 -0.45 6.65 7.20
C GLN A 17 0.79 6.81 6.32
N GLU A 18 1.28 5.71 5.75
CA GLU A 18 2.45 5.71 4.87
C GLU A 18 2.21 6.45 3.56
N LEU A 19 1.01 6.34 2.96
CA LEU A 19 0.62 7.11 1.79
C LEU A 19 0.57 8.61 2.10
N SER A 20 -0.02 9.01 3.22
CA SER A 20 -0.10 10.42 3.65
C SER A 20 1.26 11.01 4.02
N ALA A 21 2.20 10.20 4.50
CA ALA A 21 3.55 10.65 4.82
C ALA A 21 4.43 10.88 3.57
N ARG A 22 4.06 10.32 2.41
CA ARG A 22 4.80 10.50 1.16
C ARG A 22 4.32 11.73 0.43
N ASP A 23 5.14 12.78 0.47
CA ASP A 23 4.89 14.09 -0.14
C ASP A 23 4.42 14.04 -1.61
N VAL A 24 4.99 13.13 -2.41
CA VAL A 24 4.58 12.92 -3.82
C VAL A 24 3.12 12.45 -3.91
N ILE A 25 2.71 11.49 -3.08
CA ILE A 25 1.37 10.90 -3.09
C ILE A 25 0.35 11.84 -2.41
N ALA A 26 0.76 12.50 -1.33
CA ALA A 26 -0.06 13.44 -0.58
C ALA A 26 -0.43 14.69 -1.40
N ARG A 27 0.33 15.03 -2.46
CA ARG A 27 -0.03 16.13 -3.37
C ARG A 27 -0.97 15.69 -4.48
N SER A 28 -0.72 14.54 -5.10
CA SER A 28 -1.46 14.09 -6.29
C SER A 28 -2.73 13.28 -6.00
N HIS A 29 -2.88 12.76 -4.78
CA HIS A 29 -4.07 12.01 -4.32
C HIS A 29 -4.56 10.94 -5.33
N PRO A 30 -3.68 10.03 -5.79
CA PRO A 30 -4.10 8.97 -6.70
C PRO A 30 -5.13 8.04 -6.02
N SER A 31 -6.17 7.65 -6.74
CA SER A 31 -7.15 6.69 -6.24
C SER A 31 -6.53 5.29 -6.12
N CYS A 32 -6.53 4.73 -4.92
CA CYS A 32 -6.04 3.39 -4.65
C CYS A 32 -6.99 2.60 -3.74
N ALA A 33 -7.03 1.27 -3.93
CA ALA A 33 -7.72 0.34 -3.05
C ALA A 33 -6.69 -0.57 -2.37
N ILE A 34 -6.86 -0.81 -1.07
CA ILE A 34 -6.04 -1.76 -0.31
C ILE A 34 -6.89 -3.03 -0.15
N VAL A 35 -6.42 -4.14 -0.71
CA VAL A 35 -7.17 -5.39 -0.80
C VAL A 35 -6.42 -6.48 -0.05
N PRO A 36 -6.89 -6.86 1.15
CA PRO A 36 -6.51 -8.12 1.80
C PRO A 36 -6.87 -9.33 0.94
N ASP A 37 -6.02 -10.35 0.91
CA ASP A 37 -6.23 -11.62 0.22
C ASP A 37 -5.54 -12.76 0.98
N GLY A 38 -6.31 -13.50 1.77
CA GLY A 38 -5.79 -14.56 2.66
C GLY A 38 -4.77 -14.01 3.65
N ASP A 39 -3.54 -14.53 3.60
CA ASP A 39 -2.43 -14.08 4.45
C ASP A 39 -1.63 -12.90 3.86
N SER A 40 -2.06 -12.39 2.71
CA SER A 40 -1.39 -11.35 1.93
C SER A 40 -2.32 -10.18 1.60
N TRP A 41 -1.81 -9.17 0.90
CA TRP A 41 -2.56 -7.96 0.58
C TRP A 41 -1.91 -7.17 -0.54
N SER A 42 -2.69 -6.40 -1.30
CA SER A 42 -2.23 -5.60 -2.44
C SER A 42 -2.79 -4.18 -2.41
N ILE A 43 -2.04 -3.22 -2.95
CA ILE A 43 -2.52 -1.88 -3.30
C ILE A 43 -2.81 -1.86 -4.79
N LEU A 44 -4.06 -1.61 -5.14
CA LEU A 44 -4.53 -1.54 -6.51
C LEU A 44 -4.76 -0.09 -6.91
N MET A 45 -4.30 0.26 -8.10
CA MET A 45 -4.59 1.52 -8.76
C MET A 45 -5.29 1.26 -10.09
N SER A 46 -6.19 2.16 -10.48
CA SER A 46 -6.83 2.07 -11.79
C SER A 46 -5.76 2.17 -12.90
N PRO A 47 -5.94 1.50 -14.07
CA PRO A 47 -5.02 1.67 -15.21
C PRO A 47 -4.92 3.11 -15.71
N ARG A 48 -5.94 3.94 -15.43
CA ARG A 48 -5.93 5.38 -15.75
C ARG A 48 -4.99 6.12 -14.81
N ASP A 49 -5.08 5.88 -13.50
CA ASP A 49 -4.24 6.54 -12.50
C ASP A 49 -2.78 6.10 -12.64
N ARG A 50 -2.52 4.83 -12.93
CA ARG A 50 -1.13 4.36 -13.17
C ARG A 50 -0.45 5.08 -14.33
N ARG A 51 -1.20 5.43 -15.38
CA ARG A 51 -0.69 6.21 -16.52
C ARG A 51 -0.56 7.69 -16.21
N ARG A 52 -1.46 8.24 -15.41
CA ARG A 52 -1.47 9.65 -15.00
C ARG A 52 -0.40 9.97 -13.96
N PHE A 53 -0.08 9.01 -13.10
CA PHE A 53 0.76 9.15 -11.91
C PHE A 53 1.84 8.05 -11.88
N PRO A 54 2.78 8.04 -12.85
CA PRO A 54 3.78 6.99 -12.96
C PRO A 54 4.79 6.99 -11.81
N GLU A 55 5.12 8.17 -11.27
CA GLU A 55 6.05 8.32 -10.14
C GLU A 55 5.41 7.82 -8.84
N GLU A 56 4.17 8.22 -8.57
CA GLU A 56 3.36 7.72 -7.45
C GLU A 56 3.20 6.21 -7.53
N THR A 57 2.94 5.67 -8.72
CA THR A 57 2.81 4.22 -8.94
C THR A 57 4.10 3.50 -8.54
N LYS A 58 5.26 4.06 -8.90
CA LYS A 58 6.56 3.52 -8.51
C LYS A 58 6.74 3.57 -7.00
N GLU A 59 6.42 4.69 -6.36
CA GLU A 59 6.52 4.89 -4.92
C GLU A 59 5.59 3.93 -4.14
N ILE A 60 4.34 3.79 -4.57
CA ILE A 60 3.35 2.87 -4.01
C ILE A 60 3.84 1.42 -4.12
N ASN A 61 4.39 1.03 -5.27
CA ASN A 61 4.93 -0.31 -5.47
C ASN A 61 6.12 -0.58 -4.54
N GLN A 62 7.06 0.36 -4.41
CA GLN A 62 8.20 0.23 -3.51
C GLN A 62 7.76 0.15 -2.04
N MET A 63 6.79 0.98 -1.65
CA MET A 63 6.19 0.96 -0.33
C MET A 63 5.53 -0.40 -0.04
N GLN A 64 4.71 -0.92 -0.97
CA GLN A 64 4.09 -2.24 -0.84
C GLN A 64 5.14 -3.34 -0.68
N THR A 65 6.20 -3.34 -1.49
CA THR A 65 7.28 -4.31 -1.38
C THR A 65 7.96 -4.24 0.00
N ARG A 66 8.22 -3.03 0.51
CA ARG A 66 8.82 -2.84 1.85
C ARG A 66 7.88 -3.37 2.94
N LEU A 67 6.62 -2.96 2.94
CA LEU A 67 5.65 -3.36 3.96
C LEU A 67 5.40 -4.88 3.94
N ARG A 68 5.30 -5.53 2.77
CA ARG A 68 5.14 -6.99 2.66
C ARG A 68 6.32 -7.80 3.19
N ARG A 69 7.52 -7.22 3.25
CA ARG A 69 8.69 -7.87 3.88
C ARG A 69 8.59 -7.86 5.40
N THR A 70 7.86 -6.90 5.97
CA THR A 70 7.74 -6.70 7.41
C THR A 70 6.45 -7.29 7.98
N TYR A 71 5.35 -7.24 7.24
CA TYR A 71 4.01 -7.53 7.74
C TYR A 71 3.33 -8.67 6.97
N GLN A 72 2.54 -9.46 7.68
CA GLN A 72 1.68 -10.53 7.16
C GLN A 72 0.29 -10.39 7.80
N LEU A 73 -0.76 -10.75 7.09
CA LEU A 73 -2.09 -10.74 7.67
C LEU A 73 -2.29 -11.91 8.61
N VAL A 74 -2.93 -11.62 9.74
CA VAL A 74 -3.57 -12.62 10.60
C VAL A 74 -5.05 -12.65 10.23
N ASN A 75 -5.52 -13.85 9.89
CA ASN A 75 -6.95 -14.13 9.76
C ASN A 75 -7.58 -14.29 11.14
#